data_AF-A0A2M7JSV7-F1
#
_entry.id   AF-A0A2M7JSV7-F1
#
_cell.length_a   1.000
_cell.length_b   1.000
_cell.length_c   1.000
_cell.angle_alpha   90.00
_cell.angle_beta   90.00
_cell.angle_gamma   90.00
#
_symmetry.space_group_name_H-M   'P 1'
#
loop_
_entity.id
_entity.type
_entity.pdbx_description
1 polymer ?
#
loop_
_entity_poly.entity_id
_entity_poly.type
_entity_poly.pdbx_seq_one_letter_code
_entity_poly.pdbx_strand_id
1 'polypeptide(L)' 'MARCPTCGKEVEKPSKEWDLGKIHVKQYECCGKKFREYEKKV' A
#
# COMPACT_ATOMS: atom_id res chain seq x y z
N MET A 1 1.83 -7.16 2.11
CA MET A 1 1.94 -7.52 0.69
C MET A 1 0.57 -7.26 0.10
N ALA A 2 0.47 -6.43 -0.92
CA ALA A 2 -0.80 -5.92 -1.38
C ALA A 2 -1.06 -6.33 -2.83
N ARG A 3 -2.26 -6.83 -3.11
CA ARG A 3 -2.63 -7.29 -4.45
C ARG A 3 -3.04 -6.09 -5.31
N CYS A 4 -2.37 -5.90 -6.44
CA CYS A 4 -2.72 -4.84 -7.37
C CYS A 4 -4.12 -5.09 -7.97
N PRO A 5 -5.06 -4.14 -7.84
CA PRO A 5 -6.41 -4.30 -8.38
C PRO A 5 -6.46 -4.27 -9.92
N THR A 6 -5.41 -3.75 -10.57
CA THR A 6 -5.37 -3.62 -12.04
C THR A 6 -4.91 -4.89 -12.74
N CYS A 7 -3.84 -5.51 -12.23
CA CYS A 7 -3.15 -6.61 -12.90
C CYS A 7 -3.05 -7.88 -12.05
N GLY A 8 -3.61 -7.86 -10.84
CA GLY A 8 -3.69 -9.02 -9.95
C GLY A 8 -2.36 -9.45 -9.32
N LYS A 9 -1.25 -8.80 -9.70
CA LYS A 9 0.09 -9.04 -9.14
C LYS A 9 0.15 -8.70 -7.66
N GLU A 10 0.86 -9.50 -6.90
CA GLU A 10 1.19 -9.20 -5.52
C GLU A 10 2.41 -8.28 -5.46
N VAL A 11 2.27 -7.20 -4.70
CA VAL A 11 3.33 -6.21 -4.49
C VAL A 11 3.77 -6.31 -3.03
N GLU A 12 4.96 -6.85 -2.82
CA GLU A 12 5.54 -7.05 -1.50
C GLU A 12 5.98 -5.72 -0.88
N LYS A 13 6.71 -4.93 -1.66
CA LYS A 13 7.34 -3.71 -1.20
C LYS A 13 6.45 -2.50 -1.48
N PRO A 14 6.01 -1.78 -0.43
CA PRO A 14 5.43 -0.46 -0.62
C PRO A 14 6.50 0.48 -1.18
N SER A 15 6.09 1.34 -2.12
CA SER A 15 6.94 2.39 -2.67
C SER A 15 7.16 3.52 -1.66
N LYS A 16 6.22 3.71 -0.73
CA LYS A 16 6.29 4.74 0.30
C LYS A 16 5.45 4.35 1.50
N GLU A 17 5.93 4.63 2.70
CA GLU A 17 5.22 4.35 3.95
C GLU A 17 5.27 5.60 4.83
N TRP A 18 4.19 5.89 5.55
CA TRP A 18 4.15 6.98 6.51
C TRP A 18 3.08 6.77 7.57
N ASP A 19 3.26 7.42 8.71
CA ASP A 19 2.33 7.36 9.83
C ASP A 19 1.42 8.59 9.88
N LEU A 20 0.14 8.35 10.11
CA LEU A 20 -0.93 9.32 10.28
C LEU A 20 -1.60 9.08 11.65
N GLY A 21 -0.90 9.47 12.71
CA GLY A 21 -1.32 9.25 14.10
C GLY A 21 -1.41 7.75 14.42
N LYS A 22 -2.63 7.24 14.56
CA LYS A 22 -2.91 5.80 14.82
C LYS A 22 -3.03 4.97 13.54
N ILE A 23 -2.79 5.54 12.36
CA ILE A 23 -2.91 4.83 11.09
C ILE A 23 -1.53 4.80 10.43
N HIS A 24 -1.03 3.61 10.14
CA HIS A 24 0.13 3.41 9.30
C HIS A 24 -0.35 3.24 7.85
N VAL A 25 0.18 4.06 6.94
CA VAL A 25 -0.21 4.07 5.53
C VAL A 25 0.93 3.52 4.69
N LYS A 26 0.62 2.47 3.92
CA LYS A 26 1.55 1.87 2.96
C LYS A 26 1.06 2.16 1.55
N GLN A 27 1.82 2.90 0.78
CA GLN A 27 1.56 3.17 -0.63
C GLN A 27 2.33 2.17 -1.50
N TYR A 28 1.61 1.57 -2.44
CA TYR A 28 2.13 0.67 -3.44
C TYR A 28 1.97 1.29 -4.83
N GLU A 29 2.94 1.06 -5.70
CA GLU A 29 2.88 1.44 -7.10
C GLU A 29 2.92 0.18 -7.96
N CYS A 30 1.92 -0.01 -8.81
CA CYS A 30 1.88 -1.14 -9.74
C CYS A 30 1.05 -0.79 -10.96
N CYS A 31 1.51 -1.23 -12.14
CA CYS A 31 0.80 -1.04 -13.39
C CYS A 31 0.48 0.45 -13.67
N GLY A 32 1.40 1.36 -13.30
CA GLY A 32 1.28 2.81 -13.48
C GLY A 32 0.31 3.52 -12.53
N LYS A 33 -0.29 2.77 -11.59
CA LYS A 33 -1.23 3.31 -10.60
C LYS A 33 -0.69 3.17 -9.18
N LYS A 34 -1.04 4.14 -8.34
CA LYS A 34 -0.71 4.14 -6.92
C LYS A 34 -1.94 3.75 -6.12
N PHE A 35 -1.80 2.78 -5.24
CA PHE A 35 -2.85 2.37 -4.29
C PHE A 35 -2.29 2.36 -2.87
N ARG A 36 -3.16 2.42 -1.87
CA ARG A 36 -2.76 2.59 -0.46
C ARG A 36 -3.47 1.56 0.41
N GLU A 37 -2.71 1.00 1.33
CA GLU A 37 -3.18 0.15 2.41
C GLU A 37 -3.10 0.95 3.72
N TYR A 38 -4.13 0.82 4.56
CA TYR A 38 -4.26 1.55 5.81
C TYR A 38 -4.33 0.55 6.95
N GLU A 39 -3.31 0.54 7.79
CA GLU A 39 -3.24 -0.30 8.98
C GLU A 39 -3.48 0.55 10.21
N LYS A 40 -4.49 0.21 11.01
CA LYS A 40 -4.65 0.83 12.33
C LYS A 40 -3.59 0.26 13.27
N LYS A 41 -2.78 1.12 13.87
CA LYS A 41 -1.99 0.82 15.06
C LYS A 41 -2.98 0.66 16.22
N VAL A 42 -3.26 -0.60 16.56
CA VAL A 42 -4.09 -0.98 17.72
C VAL A 42 -3.26 -0.81 18.99
#